data_AF-A0A1I4FFC2-F1
#
_entry.id   AF-A0A1I4FFC2-F1
#
_cell.length_a   1.000
_cell.length_b   1.000
_cell.length_c   1.000
_cell.angle_alpha   90.00
_cell.angle_beta   90.00
_cell.angle_gamma   90.00
#
_symmetry.space_group_name_H-M   'P 1'
#
loop_
_entity.id
_entity.type
_entity.pdbx_description
1 polymer ?
#
loop_
_entity_poly.entity_id
_entity_poly.type
_entity_poly.pdbx_seq_one_letter_code
_entity_poly.pdbx_strand_id
1 'polypeptide(L)'
;MKRLNKIVTAVITAVFIASSTLTTSVYAAIPIVETTSEACNLEAESYYNMLPTGVKEAFENLGWTVRIKDLGTVNAEASSLGADISEGEYVAGYTDTASNTVVLSDEYAAYAINHEIGHFVDMIMNNSISQTSEFAAIYAAEKDLFDGGDNSYAKTDAYEYFAEAFREYVECAGYLSATAPQTFAYIDELMASYGGTSTLGVTTLTRADDGKNSGSSDTEQHFVPDDQHIVMIRNFGTMHSGMESLSKKHM
;
A
#
# COMPACT_ATOMS: atom_id res chain seq x y z
N MET A 1 40.23 58.77 48.62
CA MET A 1 38.93 58.94 47.92
C MET A 1 38.81 57.86 46.85
N LYS A 2 37.62 57.24 46.76
CA LYS A 2 37.34 56.02 45.99
C LYS A 2 37.14 56.30 44.49
N ARG A 3 37.42 55.25 43.71
CA ARG A 3 37.48 55.11 42.25
C ARG A 3 36.14 55.37 41.55
N LEU A 4 36.18 55.79 40.28
CA LEU A 4 35.12 55.49 39.31
C LEU A 4 35.68 55.44 37.87
N ASN A 5 36.14 54.25 37.45
CA ASN A 5 36.33 53.95 36.02
C ASN A 5 34.96 53.62 35.43
N LYS A 6 34.47 54.46 34.51
CA LYS A 6 33.24 54.18 33.76
C LYS A 6 33.51 53.08 32.74
N ILE A 7 33.12 51.86 33.07
CA ILE A 7 33.01 50.74 32.12
C ILE A 7 31.71 50.97 31.36
N VAL A 8 31.80 51.21 30.05
CA VAL A 8 30.63 51.25 29.15
C VAL A 8 30.33 49.81 28.75
N THR A 9 29.35 49.21 29.41
CA THR A 9 28.83 47.88 29.03
C THR A 9 27.83 48.07 27.89
N ALA A 10 28.22 47.69 26.67
CA ALA A 10 27.29 47.55 25.55
C ALA A 10 26.49 46.25 25.75
N VAL A 11 25.19 46.37 26.02
CA VAL A 11 24.27 45.23 26.06
C VAL A 11 23.77 44.98 24.64
N ILE A 12 24.35 44.00 23.96
CA ILE A 12 23.83 43.49 22.68
C ILE A 12 22.67 42.57 23.03
N THR A 13 21.44 43.04 22.80
CA THR A 13 20.25 42.18 22.92
C THR A 13 20.05 41.47 21.58
N ALA A 14 20.55 40.23 21.47
CA ALA A 14 20.24 39.37 20.35
C ALA A 14 18.84 38.78 20.56
N VAL A 15 17.86 39.27 19.81
CA VAL A 15 16.53 38.66 19.74
C VAL A 15 16.65 37.42 18.86
N PHE A 16 16.74 36.25 19.46
CA PHE A 16 16.57 34.98 18.75
C PHE A 16 15.09 34.80 18.45
N ILE A 17 14.68 35.14 17.23
CA ILE A 17 13.38 34.70 16.71
C ILE A 17 13.57 33.23 16.34
N ALA A 18 13.13 32.33 17.22
CA ALA A 18 12.95 30.94 16.86
C ALA A 18 11.79 30.85 15.87
N SER A 19 12.08 30.96 14.59
CA SER A 19 11.14 30.57 13.55
C SER A 19 11.08 29.04 13.56
N SER A 20 10.17 28.48 14.35
CA SER A 20 9.71 27.12 14.12
C SER A 20 8.91 27.15 12.82
N THR A 21 9.54 26.82 11.70
CA THR A 21 8.81 26.43 10.50
C THR A 21 8.00 25.19 10.87
N LEU A 22 6.72 25.39 11.14
CA LEU A 22 5.73 24.32 11.09
C LEU A 22 5.71 23.86 9.64
N THR A 23 6.40 22.77 9.34
CA THR A 23 6.16 22.02 8.12
C THR A 23 4.80 21.37 8.29
N THR A 24 3.75 22.06 7.84
CA THR A 24 2.52 21.35 7.50
C THR A 24 2.90 20.36 6.42
N SER A 25 3.03 19.08 6.76
CA SER A 25 3.10 18.03 5.76
C SER A 25 1.80 18.13 4.98
N VAL A 26 1.88 18.72 3.79
CA VAL A 26 0.76 18.76 2.86
C VAL A 26 0.74 17.34 2.33
N TYR A 27 -0.10 16.48 2.93
CA TYR A 27 -0.20 15.11 2.49
C TYR A 27 -0.69 15.13 1.04
N ALA A 28 0.25 14.79 0.16
CA ALA A 28 0.15 14.98 -1.27
C ALA A 28 -1.09 14.27 -1.79
N ALA A 29 -1.79 14.95 -2.69
CA ALA A 29 -2.96 14.38 -3.31
C ALA A 29 -2.60 13.02 -3.90
N ILE A 30 -3.44 12.01 -3.68
CA ILE A 30 -3.30 10.68 -4.28
C ILE A 30 -3.03 10.86 -5.80
N PRO A 31 -2.04 10.16 -6.41
CA PRO A 31 -1.62 10.41 -7.79
C PRO A 31 -2.61 9.84 -8.81
N ILE A 32 -3.85 10.33 -8.79
CA ILE A 32 -4.92 9.96 -9.70
C ILE A 32 -4.66 10.59 -11.07
N VAL A 33 -4.60 9.76 -12.10
CA VAL A 33 -4.40 10.20 -13.50
C VAL A 33 -5.64 10.03 -14.36
N GLU A 34 -6.64 9.29 -13.88
CA GLU A 34 -7.93 9.08 -14.52
C GLU A 34 -8.99 8.82 -13.45
N THR A 35 -10.15 9.45 -13.56
CA THR A 35 -11.27 9.23 -12.63
C THR A 35 -12.62 9.44 -13.29
N THR A 36 -13.60 8.64 -12.87
CA THR A 36 -15.02 8.73 -13.24
C THR A 36 -15.90 9.32 -12.13
N SER A 37 -15.37 9.49 -10.90
CA SER A 37 -16.13 9.95 -9.74
C SER A 37 -15.29 10.80 -8.76
N GLU A 38 -15.65 12.07 -8.61
CA GLU A 38 -14.97 12.99 -7.68
C GLU A 38 -15.19 12.61 -6.20
N ALA A 39 -16.37 12.11 -5.85
CA ALA A 39 -16.66 11.70 -4.48
C ALA A 39 -15.75 10.54 -4.05
N CYS A 40 -15.54 9.58 -4.96
CA CYS A 40 -14.72 8.41 -4.70
C CYS A 40 -13.22 8.77 -4.66
N ASN A 41 -12.80 9.80 -5.41
CA ASN A 41 -11.45 10.36 -5.28
C ASN A 41 -11.18 10.83 -3.85
N LEU A 42 -12.09 11.62 -3.26
CA LEU A 42 -11.93 12.16 -1.91
C LEU A 42 -11.91 11.07 -0.85
N GLU A 43 -12.74 10.04 -1.02
CA GLU A 43 -12.77 8.92 -0.09
C GLU A 43 -11.49 8.07 -0.20
N ALA A 44 -11.09 7.66 -1.40
CA ALA A 44 -9.85 6.92 -1.63
C ALA A 44 -8.62 7.71 -1.17
N GLU A 45 -8.60 9.03 -1.38
CA GLU A 45 -7.56 9.93 -0.87
C GLU A 45 -7.48 9.92 0.66
N SER A 46 -8.61 9.83 1.36
CA SER A 46 -8.62 9.77 2.83
C SER A 46 -7.94 8.50 3.35
N TYR A 47 -8.20 7.36 2.71
CA TYR A 47 -7.59 6.07 3.04
C TYR A 47 -6.12 5.99 2.61
N TYR A 48 -5.80 6.48 1.41
CA TYR A 48 -4.42 6.64 0.95
C TYR A 48 -3.60 7.45 1.96
N ASN A 49 -4.20 8.51 2.52
CA ASN A 49 -3.50 9.37 3.46
C ASN A 49 -3.19 8.74 4.82
N MET A 50 -3.78 7.59 5.15
CA MET A 50 -3.46 6.80 6.34
C MET A 50 -2.16 6.01 6.22
N LEU A 51 -1.66 5.80 4.99
CA LEU A 51 -0.42 5.06 4.74
C LEU A 51 0.78 5.67 5.48
N PRO A 52 1.74 4.83 5.91
CA PRO A 52 3.03 5.31 6.39
C PRO A 52 3.65 6.27 5.35
N THR A 53 4.20 7.40 5.81
CA THR A 53 4.69 8.48 4.92
C THR A 53 5.68 7.95 3.88
N GLY A 54 6.60 7.08 4.29
CA GLY A 54 7.60 6.50 3.38
C GLY A 54 7.02 5.55 2.34
N VAL A 55 5.85 4.93 2.59
CA VAL A 55 5.15 4.12 1.58
C VAL A 55 4.58 5.02 0.49
N LYS A 56 3.95 6.14 0.87
CA LYS A 56 3.45 7.14 -0.10
C LYS A 56 4.59 7.71 -0.94
N GLU A 57 5.67 8.13 -0.27
CA GLU A 57 6.87 8.62 -0.96
C GLU A 57 7.44 7.57 -1.92
N ALA A 58 7.50 6.29 -1.52
CA ALA A 58 7.97 5.24 -2.41
C ALA A 58 7.04 5.05 -3.62
N PHE A 59 5.73 5.01 -3.40
CA PHE A 59 4.73 4.88 -4.46
C PHE A 59 4.86 6.01 -5.48
N GLU A 60 4.85 7.26 -5.02
CA GLU A 60 4.97 8.45 -5.87
C GLU A 60 6.34 8.54 -6.58
N ASN A 61 7.44 8.32 -5.86
CA ASN A 61 8.79 8.43 -6.44
C ASN A 61 9.10 7.34 -7.47
N LEU A 62 8.48 6.17 -7.35
CA LEU A 62 8.56 5.10 -8.35
C LEU A 62 7.61 5.33 -9.53
N GLY A 63 6.88 6.45 -9.54
CA GLY A 63 5.99 6.87 -10.62
C GLY A 63 4.70 6.06 -10.67
N TRP A 64 4.26 5.50 -9.55
CA TRP A 64 2.99 4.81 -9.49
C TRP A 64 1.82 5.78 -9.55
N THR A 65 0.75 5.36 -10.20
CA THR A 65 -0.45 6.17 -10.41
C THR A 65 -1.71 5.40 -10.03
N VAL A 66 -2.81 6.13 -9.85
CA VAL A 66 -4.12 5.56 -9.55
C VAL A 66 -5.11 5.91 -10.67
N ARG A 67 -5.95 4.95 -11.06
CA ARG A 67 -7.09 5.17 -11.96
C ARG A 67 -8.38 4.71 -11.28
N ILE A 68 -9.41 5.54 -11.30
CA ILE A 68 -10.72 5.22 -10.73
C ILE A 68 -11.75 5.17 -11.86
N LYS A 69 -12.27 3.99 -12.19
CA LYS A 69 -13.13 3.76 -13.36
C LYS A 69 -14.47 3.17 -12.95
N ASP A 70 -15.46 3.23 -13.83
CA ASP A 70 -16.71 2.52 -13.58
C ASP A 70 -16.47 1.01 -13.45
N LEU A 71 -17.24 0.33 -12.60
CA LEU A 71 -17.10 -1.09 -12.30
C LEU A 71 -17.09 -1.97 -13.56
N GLY A 72 -17.91 -1.64 -14.56
CA GLY A 72 -17.98 -2.38 -15.82
C GLY A 72 -16.67 -2.33 -16.60
N THR A 73 -16.04 -1.15 -16.67
CA THR A 73 -14.73 -0.97 -17.30
C THR A 73 -13.63 -1.71 -16.53
N VAL A 74 -13.62 -1.65 -15.19
CA VAL A 74 -12.63 -2.38 -14.37
C VAL A 74 -12.73 -3.88 -14.62
N ASN A 75 -13.95 -4.45 -14.57
CA ASN A 75 -14.18 -5.86 -14.83
C ASN A 75 -13.74 -6.25 -16.26
N ALA A 76 -14.07 -5.44 -17.27
CA ALA A 76 -13.68 -5.71 -18.65
C ALA A 76 -12.15 -5.69 -18.84
N GLU A 77 -11.46 -4.72 -18.23
CA GLU A 77 -10.00 -4.63 -18.26
C GLU A 77 -9.37 -5.83 -17.53
N ALA A 78 -9.82 -6.15 -16.31
CA ALA A 78 -9.35 -7.30 -15.56
C ALA A 78 -9.56 -8.62 -16.33
N SER A 79 -10.73 -8.84 -16.94
CA SER A 79 -10.98 -10.01 -17.79
C SER A 79 -10.04 -10.06 -19.01
N SER A 80 -9.73 -8.91 -19.61
CA SER A 80 -8.77 -8.85 -20.72
C SER A 80 -7.34 -9.19 -20.29
N LEU A 81 -7.04 -9.00 -19.01
CA LEU A 81 -5.77 -9.37 -18.38
C LEU A 81 -5.75 -10.84 -17.92
N GLY A 82 -6.90 -11.54 -17.94
CA GLY A 82 -7.01 -12.96 -17.62
C GLY A 82 -7.80 -13.28 -16.35
N ALA A 83 -8.41 -12.28 -15.70
CA ALA A 83 -9.30 -12.54 -14.56
C ALA A 83 -10.55 -13.32 -15.02
N ASP A 84 -10.87 -14.40 -14.32
CA ASP A 84 -12.12 -15.14 -14.50
C ASP A 84 -13.18 -14.52 -13.58
N ILE A 85 -14.16 -13.83 -14.16
CA ILE A 85 -15.22 -13.13 -13.42
C ILE A 85 -16.53 -13.84 -13.72
N SER A 86 -17.03 -14.59 -12.74
CA SER A 86 -18.29 -15.34 -12.86
C SER A 86 -19.51 -14.42 -12.74
N GLU A 87 -20.69 -14.95 -13.07
CA GLU A 87 -21.95 -14.22 -12.88
C GLU A 87 -22.18 -13.89 -11.40
N GLY A 88 -22.23 -12.59 -11.08
CA GLY A 88 -22.40 -12.08 -9.72
C GLY A 88 -21.10 -11.71 -9.00
N GLU A 89 -19.95 -12.02 -9.58
CA GLU A 89 -18.62 -11.61 -9.10
C GLU A 89 -18.21 -10.27 -9.70
N TYR A 90 -17.26 -9.57 -9.07
CA TYR A 90 -16.74 -8.29 -9.52
C TYR A 90 -15.31 -8.09 -9.01
N VAL A 91 -14.57 -7.21 -9.67
CA VAL A 91 -13.21 -6.79 -9.28
C VAL A 91 -13.28 -5.40 -8.68
N ALA A 92 -13.00 -5.29 -7.38
CA ALA A 92 -13.02 -4.02 -6.65
C ALA A 92 -11.85 -3.10 -7.07
N GLY A 93 -10.70 -3.71 -7.32
CA GLY A 93 -9.47 -3.08 -7.80
C GLY A 93 -8.46 -4.11 -8.28
N TYR A 94 -7.38 -3.66 -8.89
CA TYR A 94 -6.22 -4.49 -9.19
C TYR A 94 -4.94 -3.65 -9.33
N THR A 95 -3.81 -4.29 -9.06
CA THR A 95 -2.47 -3.72 -9.18
C THR A 95 -1.79 -4.16 -10.48
N ASP A 96 -1.58 -3.23 -11.41
CA ASP A 96 -0.85 -3.46 -12.66
C ASP A 96 0.61 -2.99 -12.54
N THR A 97 1.49 -3.95 -12.32
CA THR A 97 2.94 -3.73 -12.18
C THR A 97 3.64 -3.40 -13.49
N ALA A 98 3.05 -3.70 -14.66
CA ALA A 98 3.68 -3.35 -15.94
C ALA A 98 3.46 -1.88 -16.29
N SER A 99 2.37 -1.29 -15.81
CA SER A 99 2.07 0.13 -16.00
C SER A 99 2.27 0.98 -14.75
N ASN A 100 2.75 0.40 -13.64
CA ASN A 100 2.85 1.04 -12.32
C ASN A 100 1.54 1.75 -11.95
N THR A 101 0.42 1.04 -12.07
CA THR A 101 -0.91 1.62 -11.88
C THR A 101 -1.73 0.75 -10.94
N VAL A 102 -2.36 1.37 -9.94
CA VAL A 102 -3.48 0.79 -9.21
C VAL A 102 -4.76 1.23 -9.90
N VAL A 103 -5.58 0.27 -10.31
CA VAL A 103 -6.88 0.53 -10.94
C VAL A 103 -7.97 0.15 -9.96
N LEU A 104 -8.91 1.05 -9.71
CA LEU A 104 -9.99 0.88 -8.76
C LEU A 104 -11.33 1.11 -9.44
N SER A 105 -12.34 0.38 -9.01
CA SER A 105 -13.72 0.72 -9.34
C SER A 105 -14.19 1.95 -8.55
N ASP A 106 -15.02 2.78 -9.16
CA ASP A 106 -15.64 3.92 -8.50
C ASP A 106 -16.71 3.50 -7.47
N GLU A 107 -17.12 2.24 -7.43
CA GLU A 107 -17.98 1.71 -6.37
C GLU A 107 -17.20 1.31 -5.11
N TYR A 108 -15.93 0.89 -5.24
CA TYR A 108 -15.16 0.27 -4.14
C TYR A 108 -13.76 0.90 -3.96
N ALA A 109 -13.53 2.12 -4.45
CA ALA A 109 -12.19 2.73 -4.45
C ALA A 109 -11.57 2.85 -3.05
N ALA A 110 -12.34 3.32 -2.07
CA ALA A 110 -11.88 3.42 -0.68
C ALA A 110 -11.66 2.05 -0.04
N TYR A 111 -12.52 1.08 -0.37
CA TYR A 111 -12.42 -0.31 0.08
C TYR A 111 -11.14 -0.99 -0.40
N ALA A 112 -10.76 -0.77 -1.66
CA ALA A 112 -9.68 -1.50 -2.31
C ALA A 112 -8.29 -0.81 -2.23
N ILE A 113 -8.21 0.52 -2.13
CA ILE A 113 -6.93 1.25 -2.33
C ILE A 113 -5.75 0.74 -1.46
N ASN A 114 -5.98 0.51 -0.17
CA ASN A 114 -4.89 0.10 0.74
C ASN A 114 -4.55 -1.39 0.60
N HIS A 115 -5.50 -2.22 0.16
CA HIS A 115 -5.26 -3.61 -0.22
C HIS A 115 -4.32 -3.66 -1.44
N GLU A 116 -4.65 -2.92 -2.50
CA GLU A 116 -3.83 -2.84 -3.71
C GLU A 116 -2.43 -2.27 -3.44
N ILE A 117 -2.34 -1.29 -2.55
CA ILE A 117 -1.02 -0.79 -2.12
C ILE A 117 -0.26 -1.84 -1.29
N GLY A 118 -0.95 -2.75 -0.59
CA GLY A 118 -0.35 -3.93 0.01
C GLY A 118 0.39 -4.81 -1.01
N HIS A 119 -0.19 -5.04 -2.18
CA HIS A 119 0.50 -5.73 -3.28
C HIS A 119 1.74 -4.97 -3.76
N PHE A 120 1.65 -3.64 -3.90
CA PHE A 120 2.82 -2.82 -4.21
C PHE A 120 3.92 -2.97 -3.15
N VAL A 121 3.58 -2.96 -1.86
CA VAL A 121 4.55 -3.12 -0.76
C VAL A 121 5.20 -4.51 -0.79
N ASP A 122 4.40 -5.56 -1.01
CA ASP A 122 4.90 -6.94 -1.11
C ASP A 122 5.93 -7.07 -2.23
N MET A 123 5.54 -6.65 -3.44
CA MET A 123 6.31 -6.92 -4.64
C MET A 123 7.48 -5.95 -4.84
N ILE A 124 7.22 -4.65 -4.70
CA ILE A 124 8.09 -3.60 -5.23
C ILE A 124 9.01 -3.04 -4.15
N MET A 125 8.49 -2.86 -2.93
CA MET A 125 9.32 -2.35 -1.84
C MET A 125 10.24 -3.43 -1.29
N ASN A 126 9.81 -4.70 -1.34
CA ASN A 126 10.47 -5.75 -0.56
C ASN A 126 10.65 -7.09 -1.27
N ASN A 127 10.55 -7.12 -2.60
CA ASN A 127 10.94 -8.28 -3.42
C ASN A 127 10.18 -9.56 -3.05
N SER A 128 8.85 -9.46 -2.97
CA SER A 128 7.91 -10.57 -2.71
C SER A 128 8.09 -11.20 -1.33
N ILE A 129 7.87 -10.39 -0.29
CA ILE A 129 7.86 -10.80 1.12
C ILE A 129 6.98 -12.02 1.37
N SER A 130 5.79 -12.01 0.78
CA SER A 130 4.77 -13.04 0.91
C SER A 130 5.28 -14.43 0.54
N GLN A 131 6.32 -14.50 -0.30
CA GLN A 131 6.96 -15.73 -0.77
C GLN A 131 8.19 -16.13 0.07
N THR A 132 8.58 -15.32 1.05
CA THR A 132 9.66 -15.68 1.98
C THR A 132 9.20 -16.82 2.89
N SER A 133 10.12 -17.69 3.27
CA SER A 133 9.84 -18.78 4.21
C SER A 133 9.38 -18.29 5.59
N GLU A 134 9.82 -17.10 5.99
CA GLU A 134 9.45 -16.48 7.25
C GLU A 134 7.98 -16.06 7.24
N PHE A 135 7.56 -15.28 6.23
CA PHE A 135 6.17 -14.86 6.13
C PHE A 135 5.23 -16.05 5.86
N ALA A 136 5.65 -17.03 5.06
CA ALA A 136 4.87 -18.26 4.85
C ALA A 136 4.58 -19.01 6.17
N ALA A 137 5.52 -18.99 7.12
CA ALA A 137 5.31 -19.60 8.43
C ALA A 137 4.33 -18.79 9.30
N ILE A 138 4.39 -17.46 9.24
CA ILE A 138 3.45 -16.55 9.91
C ILE A 138 2.03 -16.75 9.36
N TYR A 139 1.88 -16.69 8.04
CA TYR A 139 0.62 -16.97 7.33
C TYR A 139 0.02 -18.31 7.77
N ALA A 140 0.80 -19.40 7.73
CA ALA A 140 0.30 -20.71 8.13
C ALA A 140 -0.16 -20.77 9.60
N ALA A 141 0.43 -19.96 10.48
CA ALA A 141 0.09 -19.92 11.90
C ALA A 141 -1.14 -19.05 12.21
N GLU A 142 -1.34 -17.95 11.47
CA GLU A 142 -2.31 -16.91 11.84
C GLU A 142 -3.45 -16.71 10.84
N LYS A 143 -3.41 -17.31 9.64
CA LYS A 143 -4.49 -17.16 8.65
C LYS A 143 -5.87 -17.53 9.20
N ASP A 144 -5.98 -18.53 10.06
CA ASP A 144 -7.28 -18.96 10.61
C ASP A 144 -7.75 -18.07 11.78
N LEU A 145 -6.88 -17.21 12.31
CA LEU A 145 -7.20 -16.18 13.32
C LEU A 145 -7.59 -14.85 12.69
N PHE A 146 -7.15 -14.64 11.44
CA PHE A 146 -7.43 -13.45 10.67
C PHE A 146 -8.89 -13.48 10.19
N ASP A 147 -9.68 -12.53 10.68
CA ASP A 147 -11.10 -12.43 10.32
C ASP A 147 -11.24 -11.84 8.90
N GLY A 148 -10.32 -10.95 8.49
CA GLY A 148 -10.35 -10.30 7.18
C GLY A 148 -11.66 -9.57 6.90
N GLY A 149 -12.43 -9.26 7.94
CA GLY A 149 -13.80 -8.76 7.89
C GLY A 149 -14.72 -9.54 6.94
N ASP A 150 -14.95 -10.82 7.19
CA ASP A 150 -15.78 -11.69 6.33
C ASP A 150 -15.19 -12.00 4.94
N ASN A 151 -14.06 -11.41 4.53
CA ASN A 151 -13.40 -11.72 3.26
C ASN A 151 -12.66 -13.06 3.35
N SER A 152 -13.30 -14.13 2.89
CA SER A 152 -12.69 -15.47 2.84
C SER A 152 -11.49 -15.57 1.88
N TYR A 153 -11.40 -14.68 0.88
CA TYR A 153 -10.32 -14.64 -0.11
C TYR A 153 -9.00 -14.13 0.49
N ALA A 154 -9.06 -13.23 1.46
CA ALA A 154 -7.88 -12.74 2.17
C ALA A 154 -7.04 -13.84 2.88
N LYS A 155 -7.46 -15.10 2.81
CA LYS A 155 -6.80 -16.27 3.41
C LYS A 155 -6.50 -17.38 2.41
N THR A 156 -6.71 -17.18 1.11
CA THR A 156 -6.50 -18.23 0.10
C THR A 156 -5.02 -18.53 -0.11
N ASP A 157 -4.19 -17.48 -0.10
CA ASP A 157 -2.75 -17.59 -0.20
C ASP A 157 -2.04 -16.50 0.60
N ALA A 158 -0.71 -16.61 0.69
CA ALA A 158 0.11 -15.68 1.46
C ALA A 158 0.20 -14.28 0.82
N TYR A 159 -0.07 -14.15 -0.48
CA TYR A 159 0.00 -12.89 -1.21
C TYR A 159 -1.21 -12.00 -0.88
N GLU A 160 -2.41 -12.58 -0.99
CA GLU A 160 -3.67 -11.94 -0.58
C GLU A 160 -3.74 -11.68 0.92
N TYR A 161 -3.24 -12.64 1.70
CA TYR A 161 -3.12 -12.47 3.14
C TYR A 161 -2.22 -11.29 3.51
N PHE A 162 -1.08 -11.12 2.85
CA PHE A 162 -0.22 -9.98 3.09
C PHE A 162 -0.92 -8.67 2.76
N ALA A 163 -1.56 -8.59 1.59
CA ALA A 163 -2.23 -7.37 1.14
C ALA A 163 -3.35 -6.94 2.10
N GLU A 164 -4.18 -7.89 2.54
CA GLU A 164 -5.26 -7.57 3.47
C GLU A 164 -4.76 -7.31 4.89
N ALA A 165 -3.74 -8.01 5.35
CA ALA A 165 -3.09 -7.69 6.62
C ALA A 165 -2.42 -6.30 6.58
N PHE A 166 -1.85 -5.91 5.44
CA PHE A 166 -1.29 -4.56 5.25
C PHE A 166 -2.39 -3.50 5.30
N ARG A 167 -3.53 -3.74 4.66
CA ARG A 167 -4.71 -2.87 4.80
C ARG A 167 -5.13 -2.71 6.26
N GLU A 168 -5.27 -3.79 7.01
CA GLU A 168 -5.58 -3.71 8.45
C GLU A 168 -4.48 -2.99 9.25
N TYR A 169 -3.20 -3.16 8.90
CA TYR A 169 -2.09 -2.42 9.52
C TYR A 169 -2.22 -0.90 9.30
N VAL A 170 -2.68 -0.49 8.12
CA VAL A 170 -2.89 0.92 7.78
C VAL A 170 -4.14 1.46 8.48
N GLU A 171 -5.25 0.72 8.43
CA GLU A 171 -6.57 1.23 8.80
C GLU A 171 -6.93 1.02 10.28
N CYS A 172 -6.51 -0.11 10.85
CA CYS A 172 -6.83 -0.51 12.22
C CYS A 172 -5.73 -1.40 12.86
N ALA A 173 -4.47 -0.93 12.89
CA ALA A 173 -3.34 -1.72 13.39
C ALA A 173 -3.52 -2.30 14.81
N GLY A 174 -4.24 -1.60 15.69
CA GLY A 174 -4.54 -2.11 17.03
C GLY A 174 -5.41 -3.37 17.02
N TYR A 175 -6.32 -3.49 16.04
CA TYR A 175 -7.11 -4.69 15.82
C TYR A 175 -6.25 -5.84 15.32
N LEU A 176 -5.46 -5.61 14.25
CA LEU A 176 -4.53 -6.60 13.69
C LEU A 176 -3.55 -7.13 14.76
N SER A 177 -3.00 -6.23 15.60
CA SER A 177 -2.09 -6.60 16.69
C SER A 177 -2.74 -7.54 17.72
N ALA A 178 -4.06 -7.45 17.90
CA ALA A 178 -4.79 -8.31 18.82
C ALA A 178 -5.21 -9.66 18.21
N THR A 179 -5.49 -9.70 16.90
CA THR A 179 -6.02 -10.88 16.20
C THR A 179 -4.95 -11.72 15.50
N ALA A 180 -3.92 -11.08 14.95
CA ALA A 180 -2.80 -11.69 14.23
C ALA A 180 -1.46 -11.03 14.67
N PRO A 181 -1.00 -11.29 15.90
CA PRO A 181 0.13 -10.57 16.50
C PRO A 181 1.48 -10.78 15.79
N GLN A 182 1.74 -11.95 15.21
CA GLN A 182 2.99 -12.18 14.45
C GLN A 182 2.94 -11.45 13.11
N THR A 183 1.80 -11.47 12.43
CA THR A 183 1.58 -10.71 11.20
C THR A 183 1.74 -9.21 11.44
N PHE A 184 1.12 -8.68 12.51
CA PHE A 184 1.31 -7.30 12.92
C PHE A 184 2.79 -6.98 13.16
N ALA A 185 3.47 -7.78 14.00
CA ALA A 185 4.86 -7.52 14.36
C ALA A 185 5.79 -7.52 13.14
N TYR A 186 5.55 -8.42 12.20
CA TYR A 186 6.31 -8.51 10.96
C TYR A 186 6.11 -7.27 10.06
N ILE A 187 4.85 -6.86 9.84
CA ILE A 187 4.55 -5.66 9.04
C ILE A 187 5.04 -4.39 9.75
N ASP A 188 4.97 -4.33 11.08
CA ASP A 188 5.44 -3.18 11.85
C ASP A 188 6.97 -3.01 11.76
N GLU A 189 7.72 -4.12 11.87
CA GLU A 189 9.17 -4.11 11.65
C GLU A 189 9.51 -3.66 10.23
N LEU A 190 8.77 -4.15 9.24
CA LEU A 190 8.93 -3.77 7.85
C LEU A 190 8.69 -2.27 7.61
N MET A 191 7.66 -1.72 8.25
CA MET A 191 7.22 -0.34 8.08
C MET A 191 7.96 0.66 8.96
N ALA A 192 8.82 0.20 9.88
CA ALA A 192 9.54 1.05 10.83
C ALA A 192 10.37 2.15 10.14
N SER A 193 11.03 1.85 9.02
CA SER A 193 11.78 2.84 8.22
C SER A 193 10.91 3.73 7.33
N TYR A 194 9.63 3.38 7.19
CA TYR A 194 8.66 4.10 6.34
C TYR A 194 7.68 4.95 7.17
N GLY A 195 7.92 5.10 8.47
CA GLY A 195 7.14 5.95 9.37
C GLY A 195 6.15 5.19 10.26
N GLY A 196 5.97 3.88 10.03
CA GLY A 196 5.06 3.03 10.80
C GLY A 196 3.58 3.42 10.69
N THR A 197 2.74 2.66 11.38
CA THR A 197 1.30 2.90 11.46
C THR A 197 0.96 4.07 12.39
N SER A 198 -0.10 4.81 12.03
CA SER A 198 -0.72 5.80 12.92
C SER A 198 -1.98 5.27 13.64
N THR A 199 -2.39 4.04 13.34
CA THR A 199 -3.67 3.45 13.79
C THR A 199 -3.54 2.38 14.87
N LEU A 200 -2.39 2.32 15.57
CA LEU A 200 -2.17 1.39 16.68
C LEU A 200 -3.24 1.54 17.80
N GLY A 201 -3.81 2.73 17.95
CA GLY A 201 -4.90 2.99 18.90
C GLY A 201 -6.29 2.53 18.44
N VAL A 202 -6.45 2.10 17.18
CA VAL A 202 -7.72 1.65 16.59
C VAL A 202 -7.82 0.14 16.79
N THR A 203 -8.51 -0.27 17.86
CA THR A 203 -8.58 -1.68 18.32
C THR A 203 -9.84 -2.42 17.88
N THR A 204 -10.72 -1.76 17.15
CA THR A 204 -11.89 -2.36 16.50
C THR A 204 -11.63 -2.45 15.01
N LEU A 205 -12.11 -3.53 14.37
CA LEU A 205 -12.08 -3.64 12.92
C LEU A 205 -12.78 -2.41 12.33
N THR A 206 -12.01 -1.55 11.70
CA THR A 206 -12.45 -0.27 11.16
C THR A 206 -11.77 -0.12 9.81
N ARG A 207 -12.56 -0.22 8.75
CA ARG A 207 -12.09 -0.17 7.37
C ARG A 207 -13.13 0.50 6.49
N ALA A 208 -12.74 0.89 5.28
CA ALA A 208 -13.71 1.28 4.26
C ALA A 208 -14.70 0.14 4.04
N ASP A 209 -15.99 0.45 4.10
CA ASP A 209 -17.06 -0.51 3.82
C ASP A 209 -17.15 -0.74 2.31
N ASP A 210 -17.46 -1.96 1.87
CA ASP A 210 -17.81 -2.22 0.47
C ASP A 210 -19.22 -1.70 0.12
N GLY A 211 -19.97 -1.24 1.13
CA GLY A 211 -21.31 -0.68 0.94
C GLY A 211 -22.40 -1.73 0.70
N LYS A 212 -22.06 -3.03 0.69
CA LYS A 212 -22.95 -4.17 0.58
C LYS A 212 -23.05 -4.89 1.93
N ASN A 213 -23.77 -4.25 2.84
CA ASN A 213 -24.27 -4.79 4.11
C ASN A 213 -24.45 -6.33 4.10
N SER A 214 -23.47 -7.05 4.67
CA SER A 214 -23.48 -8.47 5.08
C SER A 214 -24.45 -9.39 4.30
N GLY A 215 -24.01 -9.94 3.16
CA GLY A 215 -24.82 -10.96 2.48
C GLY A 215 -24.36 -11.47 1.11
N SER A 216 -23.39 -10.84 0.44
CA SER A 216 -22.75 -11.47 -0.73
C SER A 216 -21.60 -12.36 -0.28
N SER A 217 -21.58 -13.59 -0.78
CA SER A 217 -20.37 -14.39 -0.77
C SER A 217 -19.39 -13.74 -1.74
N ASP A 218 -18.45 -12.97 -1.22
CA ASP A 218 -17.35 -12.48 -2.03
C ASP A 218 -16.49 -13.68 -2.41
N THR A 219 -16.73 -14.20 -3.61
CA THR A 219 -15.88 -15.18 -4.26
C THR A 219 -15.09 -14.43 -5.33
N GLU A 220 -13.90 -13.99 -5.00
CA GLU A 220 -12.86 -13.79 -6.00
C GLU A 220 -12.02 -15.07 -6.05
N GLN A 221 -11.77 -15.58 -7.26
CA GLN A 221 -11.27 -16.94 -7.46
C GLN A 221 -9.73 -17.02 -7.55
N HIS A 222 -9.23 -18.21 -7.19
CA HIS A 222 -7.84 -18.65 -7.08
C HIS A 222 -6.96 -18.41 -8.34
N PHE A 223 -5.69 -18.01 -8.11
CA PHE A 223 -4.56 -18.53 -8.89
C PHE A 223 -3.29 -18.67 -8.03
N VAL A 224 -2.86 -19.91 -7.80
CA VAL A 224 -1.59 -20.25 -7.13
C VAL A 224 -0.48 -20.30 -8.19
N PRO A 225 0.68 -19.65 -7.96
CA PRO A 225 1.75 -19.60 -8.94
C PRO A 225 2.46 -20.95 -9.02
N ASP A 226 2.23 -21.67 -10.11
CA ASP A 226 3.23 -22.57 -10.67
C ASP A 226 3.57 -22.04 -12.07
N ASP A 227 4.84 -22.12 -12.43
CA ASP A 227 5.46 -21.45 -13.58
C ASP A 227 4.53 -21.19 -14.79
N GLN A 228 4.27 -19.90 -15.01
CA GLN A 228 3.52 -19.29 -16.11
C GLN A 228 1.99 -19.32 -15.98
N HIS A 229 1.43 -18.10 -16.01
CA HIS A 229 0.07 -17.69 -16.35
C HIS A 229 -0.80 -17.03 -15.25
N ILE A 230 -0.45 -15.75 -14.99
CA ILE A 230 -1.36 -14.61 -14.70
C ILE A 230 -1.98 -14.53 -13.29
N VAL A 231 -1.17 -14.05 -12.35
CA VAL A 231 -1.38 -12.78 -11.61
C VAL A 231 -0.06 -12.02 -11.80
N MET A 232 -0.09 -10.70 -12.00
CA MET A 232 0.98 -9.85 -12.59
C MET A 232 1.09 -9.87 -14.13
N ILE A 233 1.06 -8.68 -14.75
CA ILE A 233 1.65 -8.49 -16.07
C ILE A 233 3.19 -8.57 -15.92
N ARG A 234 3.77 -9.76 -16.13
CA ARG A 234 5.21 -9.88 -16.41
C ARG A 234 5.48 -9.49 -17.86
N ASN A 235 6.10 -8.34 -18.09
CA ASN A 235 6.84 -8.09 -19.31
C ASN A 235 8.32 -8.43 -19.05
N PHE A 236 8.81 -9.56 -19.58
CA PHE A 236 10.23 -9.91 -19.51
C PHE A 236 11.04 -8.96 -20.39
N GLY A 237 11.48 -7.84 -19.81
CA GLY A 237 12.56 -7.02 -20.34
C GLY A 237 13.89 -7.62 -19.90
N THR A 238 14.59 -8.27 -20.83
CA THR A 238 15.98 -8.74 -20.73
C THR A 238 16.86 -7.91 -19.78
N MET A 239 17.50 -8.60 -18.83
CA MET A 239 18.70 -8.12 -18.17
C MET A 239 19.69 -7.59 -19.22
N HIS A 240 20.04 -6.31 -19.15
CA HIS A 240 21.31 -5.85 -19.70
C HIS A 240 22.27 -5.66 -18.53
N SER A 241 22.91 -6.77 -18.15
CA SER A 241 24.25 -6.74 -17.59
C SER A 241 25.18 -6.10 -18.64
N GLY A 242 25.23 -4.78 -18.64
CA GLY A 242 26.23 -4.02 -19.38
C GLY A 242 27.57 -4.11 -18.67
N MET A 243 28.22 -5.27 -18.72
CA MET A 243 29.66 -5.38 -18.53
C MET A 243 30.20 -6.69 -19.12
N GLU A 244 31.21 -6.49 -19.97
CA GLU A 244 32.22 -7.46 -20.44
C GLU A 244 31.99 -8.26 -21.72
N SER A 245 32.59 -7.69 -22.77
CA SER A 245 33.59 -8.34 -23.63
C SER A 245 33.13 -8.95 -24.97
N LEU A 246 33.52 -8.23 -26.03
CA LEU A 246 34.38 -8.71 -27.11
C LEU A 246 34.35 -10.23 -27.36
N SER A 247 33.94 -10.64 -28.57
CA SER A 247 34.86 -11.20 -29.59
C SER A 247 34.11 -12.11 -30.57
N LYS A 248 34.38 -11.89 -31.87
CA LYS A 248 34.39 -12.87 -32.97
C LYS A 248 33.02 -13.42 -33.43
N LYS A 249 32.79 -13.79 -34.70
CA LYS A 249 33.40 -13.62 -36.03
C LYS A 249 32.66 -14.68 -36.86
N HIS A 250 32.15 -14.33 -38.05
CA HIS A 250 31.87 -15.23 -39.18
C HIS A 250 30.75 -16.27 -38.92
N MET A 251 29.82 -16.57 -39.82
CA MET A 251 29.70 -16.48 -41.28
C MET A 251 28.27 -16.06 -41.64
#